data_AF-A0AAX6QJU8-F1
#
_entry.id   AF-A0AAX6QJU8-F1
#
_cell.length_a   1.000
_cell.length_b   1.000
_cell.length_c   1.000
_cell.angle_alpha   90.00
_cell.angle_beta   90.00
_cell.angle_gamma   90.00
#
_symmetry.space_group_name_H-M   'P 1'
#
loop_
_entity.id
_entity.type
_entity.pdbx_description
1 polymer ?
#
loop_
_entity_poly.entity_id
_entity_poly.type
_entity_poly.pdbx_seq_one_letter_code
_entity_poly.pdbx_strand_id
1 'polypeptide(L)'
;MHGMVTCTEALLQPPGAAPAGPSVDCLCSLPHSESSLSRLLRALLAARVSLELCLFAFSNPQLGRAVRLLHQRGVRVRVVTDCDYMALNGSQIGLLRKAGIQVRHDQDLGYMHHKFAIVDKKVLITGSLNWTTQAIQNNRENVLIMEDAEYVRLFLEEFERIWEEFNPTKYSFFPKKKQGY
;
A
#
# COMPACT_ATOMS: atom_id res chain seq x y z
N MET A 1 21.11 -11.08 10.92
CA MET A 1 20.49 -11.91 9.86
C MET A 1 20.08 -10.97 8.75
N HIS A 2 20.68 -11.09 7.56
CA HIS A 2 20.18 -10.39 6.37
C HIS A 2 18.75 -10.89 6.10
N GLY A 3 17.81 -10.01 5.73
CA GLY A 3 16.43 -10.39 5.43
C GLY A 3 16.42 -11.40 4.28
N MET A 4 16.00 -12.64 4.56
CA MET A 4 15.97 -13.69 3.55
C MET A 4 14.92 -13.34 2.48
N VAL A 5 15.37 -13.11 1.24
CA VAL A 5 14.49 -12.88 0.10
C VAL A 5 13.89 -14.22 -0.32
N THR A 6 12.55 -14.32 -0.34
CA THR A 6 11.83 -15.53 -0.73
C THR A 6 11.06 -15.32 -2.03
N CYS A 7 10.74 -16.42 -2.72
CA CYS A 7 9.92 -16.38 -3.93
C CYS A 7 8.49 -15.92 -3.60
N THR A 8 7.94 -14.99 -4.40
CA THR A 8 6.55 -14.53 -4.28
C THR A 8 5.74 -14.72 -5.57
N GLU A 9 6.29 -15.36 -6.60
CA GLU A 9 5.64 -15.44 -7.92
C GLU A 9 4.31 -16.17 -7.86
N ALA A 10 4.22 -17.26 -7.07
CA ALA A 10 2.97 -17.99 -6.87
C ALA A 10 1.88 -17.14 -6.18
N LEU A 11 2.26 -16.18 -5.32
CA LEU A 11 1.32 -15.30 -4.63
C LEU A 11 0.80 -14.17 -5.54
N LEU A 12 1.62 -13.73 -6.49
CA LEU A 12 1.36 -12.55 -7.31
C LEU A 12 0.84 -12.90 -8.72
N GLN A 13 0.17 -14.05 -8.86
CA GLN A 13 -0.40 -14.47 -10.13
C GLN A 13 -1.58 -13.58 -10.56
N PRO A 14 -1.71 -13.27 -11.87
CA PRO A 14 -2.81 -12.49 -12.41
C PRO A 14 -4.17 -13.21 -12.28
N PRO A 15 -5.29 -12.47 -12.24
CA PRO A 15 -6.62 -13.06 -12.28
C PRO A 15 -6.81 -13.86 -13.58
N GLY A 16 -7.31 -15.09 -13.49
CA GLY A 16 -7.52 -15.96 -14.65
C GLY A 16 -6.32 -16.81 -15.07
N ALA A 17 -5.18 -16.71 -14.39
CA ALA A 17 -4.19 -17.78 -14.44
C ALA A 17 -4.84 -19.06 -13.87
N ALA A 18 -4.72 -20.19 -14.57
CA ALA A 18 -5.28 -21.46 -14.13
C ALA A 18 -4.86 -21.74 -12.67
N PRO A 19 -5.75 -22.29 -11.81
CA PRO A 19 -5.37 -22.62 -10.46
C PRO A 19 -4.17 -23.54 -10.54
N ALA A 20 -3.04 -23.08 -10.00
CA ALA A 20 -1.90 -23.94 -9.77
C ALA A 20 -2.42 -25.13 -8.97
N GLY A 21 -2.43 -26.31 -9.60
CA GLY A 21 -2.54 -27.57 -8.87
C GLY A 21 -1.43 -27.66 -7.82
N PRO A 22 -1.43 -28.70 -6.98
CA PRO A 22 -0.34 -28.88 -6.03
C PRO A 22 0.98 -28.89 -6.82
N SER A 23 1.90 -28.00 -6.42
CA SER A 23 3.20 -27.70 -7.04
C SER A 23 3.20 -27.23 -8.49
N VAL A 24 3.06 -25.92 -8.72
CA VAL A 24 3.87 -25.28 -9.76
C VAL A 24 5.26 -25.16 -9.16
N ASP A 25 6.17 -26.04 -9.56
CA ASP A 25 7.59 -25.89 -9.25
C ASP A 25 8.09 -24.64 -9.97
N CYS A 26 7.99 -23.50 -9.28
CA CYS A 26 8.62 -22.29 -9.73
C CYS A 26 10.12 -22.56 -9.80
N LEU A 27 10.66 -22.58 -11.01
CA LEU A 27 12.05 -22.95 -11.31
C LEU A 27 13.09 -21.92 -10.82
N CYS A 28 12.70 -20.96 -9.99
CA CYS A 28 13.64 -19.97 -9.48
C CYS A 28 14.47 -20.53 -8.33
N SER A 29 15.69 -20.02 -8.19
CA SER A 29 16.62 -20.44 -7.13
C SER A 29 16.32 -19.84 -5.76
N LEU A 30 15.22 -19.09 -5.61
CA LEU A 30 14.86 -18.46 -4.35
C LEU A 30 14.20 -19.48 -3.40
N PRO A 31 14.37 -19.33 -2.07
CA PRO A 31 13.64 -20.13 -1.11
C PRO A 31 12.12 -19.98 -1.29
N HIS A 32 11.42 -21.12 -1.26
CA HIS A 32 9.96 -21.22 -1.33
C HIS A 32 9.36 -21.40 0.07
N SER A 33 9.80 -20.57 1.01
CA SER A 33 9.32 -20.52 2.38
C SER A 33 8.66 -19.17 2.67
N GLU A 34 7.96 -19.08 3.80
CA GLU A 34 7.38 -17.81 4.25
C GLU A 34 8.47 -16.83 4.70
N SER A 35 8.28 -15.57 4.35
CA SER A 35 9.02 -14.41 4.84
C SER A 35 8.06 -13.37 5.41
N SER A 36 8.59 -12.34 6.08
CA SER A 36 7.77 -11.22 6.54
C SER A 36 7.03 -10.55 5.36
N LEU A 37 7.66 -10.47 4.19
CA LEU A 37 7.04 -9.94 2.99
C LEU A 37 5.92 -10.85 2.47
N SER A 38 6.11 -12.17 2.40
CA SER A 38 5.04 -13.08 1.95
C SER A 38 3.83 -13.03 2.88
N ARG A 39 4.04 -12.92 4.20
CA ARG A 39 2.97 -12.77 5.18
C ARG A 39 2.18 -11.47 4.99
N LEU A 40 2.88 -10.34 4.78
CA LEU A 40 2.24 -9.06 4.46
C LEU A 40 1.45 -9.13 3.14
N LEU A 41 2.04 -9.74 2.09
CA LEU A 41 1.37 -9.93 0.81
C LEU A 41 0.09 -10.78 0.94
N ARG A 42 0.14 -11.88 1.70
CA ARG A 42 -1.04 -12.72 1.95
C ARG A 42 -2.14 -11.96 2.67
N ALA A 43 -1.80 -11.16 3.70
CA ALA A 43 -2.77 -10.35 4.42
C ALA A 43 -3.47 -9.33 3.50
N LEU A 44 -2.72 -8.67 2.61
CA LEU A 44 -3.30 -7.76 1.62
C LEU A 44 -4.15 -8.50 0.58
N LEU A 45 -3.62 -9.58 0.01
CA LEU A 45 -4.28 -10.34 -1.06
C LEU A 45 -5.56 -11.06 -0.61
N ALA A 46 -5.81 -11.13 0.70
CA ALA A 46 -7.05 -11.62 1.27
C ALA A 46 -8.25 -10.66 1.05
N ALA A 47 -7.99 -9.38 0.74
CA ALA A 47 -9.03 -8.37 0.52
C ALA A 47 -10.03 -8.78 -0.56
N ARG A 48 -11.32 -8.60 -0.28
CA ARG A 48 -12.44 -8.92 -1.18
C ARG A 48 -13.29 -7.72 -1.56
N VAL A 49 -13.33 -6.69 -0.73
CA VAL A 49 -14.26 -5.56 -0.84
C VAL A 49 -13.51 -4.23 -0.91
N SER A 50 -12.64 -3.94 0.05
CA SER A 50 -11.92 -2.67 0.10
C SER A 50 -10.48 -2.80 0.58
N LEU A 51 -9.67 -1.85 0.11
CA LEU A 51 -8.32 -1.63 0.61
C LEU A 51 -8.08 -0.12 0.70
N GLU A 52 -7.87 0.36 1.91
CA GLU A 52 -7.41 1.71 2.20
C GLU A 52 -5.91 1.66 2.53
N LEU A 53 -5.09 2.43 1.82
CA LEU A 53 -3.64 2.53 2.05
C LEU A 53 -3.28 3.95 2.44
N CYS A 54 -2.67 4.14 3.62
CA CYS A 54 -2.13 5.42 4.07
C CYS A 54 -0.63 5.24 4.33
N LEU A 55 0.19 5.55 3.32
CA LEU A 55 1.61 5.21 3.28
C LEU A 55 2.47 6.43 2.94
N PHE A 56 3.42 6.76 3.82
CA PHE A 56 4.41 7.81 3.56
C PHE A 56 5.18 7.56 2.26
N ALA A 57 5.71 6.34 2.10
CA ALA A 57 6.55 5.97 0.97
C ALA A 57 6.14 4.60 0.40
N PHE A 58 5.95 4.54 -0.92
CA PHE A 58 5.57 3.31 -1.61
C PHE A 58 6.32 3.13 -2.94
N SER A 59 7.40 2.34 -2.90
CA SER A 59 8.23 2.02 -4.08
C SER A 59 8.50 0.52 -4.30
N ASN A 60 8.09 -0.36 -3.38
CA ASN A 60 8.30 -1.80 -3.53
C ASN A 60 7.42 -2.41 -4.66
N PRO A 61 8.00 -3.03 -5.70
CA PRO A 61 7.25 -3.57 -6.83
C PRO A 61 6.32 -4.75 -6.50
N GLN A 62 6.69 -5.60 -5.52
CA GLN A 62 5.88 -6.77 -5.15
C GLN A 62 4.57 -6.33 -4.48
N LEU A 63 4.65 -5.37 -3.57
CA LEU A 63 3.48 -4.74 -2.95
C LEU A 63 2.67 -3.94 -3.98
N GLY A 64 3.33 -3.21 -4.89
CA GLY A 64 2.66 -2.51 -6.00
C GLY A 64 1.86 -3.46 -6.90
N ARG A 65 2.44 -4.63 -7.23
CA ARG A 65 1.77 -5.70 -7.99
C ARG A 65 0.57 -6.25 -7.23
N ALA A 66 0.69 -6.52 -5.93
CA ALA A 66 -0.43 -7.00 -5.12
C ALA A 66 -1.62 -6.04 -5.12
N VAL A 67 -1.38 -4.74 -4.93
CA VAL A 67 -2.44 -3.72 -4.95
C VAL A 67 -3.13 -3.63 -6.31
N ARG A 68 -2.37 -3.71 -7.41
CA ARG A 68 -2.93 -3.74 -8.77
C ARG A 68 -3.78 -4.99 -9.01
N LEU A 69 -3.34 -6.15 -8.53
CA LEU A 69 -4.11 -7.40 -8.64
C LEU A 69 -5.44 -7.30 -7.89
N LEU A 70 -5.45 -6.71 -6.70
CA LEU A 70 -6.69 -6.47 -5.94
C LEU A 70 -7.64 -5.55 -6.70
N HIS A 71 -7.13 -4.46 -7.27
CA HIS A 71 -7.93 -3.56 -8.10
C HIS A 71 -8.51 -4.27 -9.32
N GLN A 72 -7.73 -5.10 -10.02
CA GLN A 72 -8.19 -5.91 -11.16
C GLN A 72 -9.25 -6.94 -10.76
N ARG A 73 -9.24 -7.42 -9.51
CA ARG A 73 -10.28 -8.31 -8.94
C ARG A 73 -11.55 -7.56 -8.54
N GLY A 74 -11.62 -6.24 -8.72
CA GLY A 74 -12.77 -5.42 -8.37
C GLY A 74 -12.78 -4.89 -6.92
N VAL A 75 -11.70 -5.10 -6.16
CA VAL A 75 -11.56 -4.52 -4.81
C VAL A 75 -11.45 -3.00 -4.94
N ARG A 76 -12.22 -2.27 -4.12
CA ARG A 76 -12.14 -0.80 -4.06
C ARG A 76 -10.84 -0.41 -3.37
N VAL A 77 -9.87 0.08 -4.14
CA VAL A 77 -8.58 0.56 -3.61
C VAL A 77 -8.56 2.09 -3.53
N ARG A 78 -8.17 2.63 -2.38
CA ARG A 78 -7.88 4.05 -2.16
C ARG A 78 -6.51 4.22 -1.53
N VAL A 79 -5.74 5.18 -2.01
CA VAL A 79 -4.37 5.42 -1.53
C VAL A 79 -4.18 6.88 -1.13
N VAL A 80 -3.66 7.10 0.06
CA VAL A 80 -3.12 8.37 0.53
C VAL A 80 -1.61 8.21 0.65
N THR A 81 -0.86 9.15 0.07
CA THR A 81 0.61 9.17 0.09
C THR A 81 1.14 10.57 0.38
N ASP A 82 2.41 10.65 0.77
CA ASP A 82 3.11 11.93 0.84
C ASP A 82 3.38 12.50 -0.56
N CYS A 83 3.39 13.83 -0.71
CA CYS A 83 3.54 14.51 -2.00
C CYS A 83 4.89 14.25 -2.66
N ASP A 84 5.96 14.08 -1.87
CA ASP A 84 7.31 13.85 -2.41
C ASP A 84 7.39 12.54 -3.19
N TYR A 85 6.54 11.57 -2.85
CA TYR A 85 6.48 10.26 -3.49
C TYR A 85 5.57 10.21 -4.72
N MET A 86 4.87 11.30 -5.05
CA MET A 86 4.06 11.40 -6.27
C MET A 86 4.92 11.48 -7.53
N ALA A 87 6.07 12.16 -7.45
CA ALA A 87 6.97 12.39 -8.59
C ALA A 87 8.29 11.59 -8.51
N LEU A 88 8.50 10.84 -7.43
CA LEU A 88 9.74 10.09 -7.23
C LEU A 88 9.91 8.97 -8.27
N ASN A 89 11.08 8.92 -8.91
CA ASN A 89 11.46 7.83 -9.81
C ASN A 89 11.47 6.48 -9.07
N GLY A 90 10.79 5.48 -9.63
CA GLY A 90 10.62 4.15 -9.01
C GLY A 90 9.45 4.04 -8.02
N SER A 91 8.73 5.14 -7.74
CA SER A 91 7.48 5.11 -6.97
C SER A 91 6.44 4.24 -7.68
N GLN A 92 5.71 3.42 -6.91
CA GLN A 92 4.60 2.64 -7.45
C GLN A 92 3.35 3.49 -7.67
N ILE A 93 3.27 4.67 -7.04
CA ILE A 93 2.09 5.54 -7.06
C ILE A 93 1.67 5.90 -8.49
N GLY A 94 2.64 6.26 -9.35
CA GLY A 94 2.35 6.58 -10.75
C GLY A 94 1.72 5.40 -11.52
N LEU A 95 2.17 4.17 -11.26
CA LEU A 95 1.61 2.96 -11.87
C LEU A 95 0.20 2.65 -11.34
N LEU A 96 -0.05 2.86 -10.05
CA LEU A 96 -1.37 2.70 -9.45
C LEU A 96 -2.37 3.69 -10.05
N ARG A 97 -1.99 4.98 -10.15
CA ARG A 97 -2.82 6.02 -10.79
C ARG A 97 -3.14 5.69 -12.24
N LYS A 98 -2.13 5.28 -13.02
CA LYS A 98 -2.31 4.85 -14.42
C LYS A 98 -3.26 3.66 -14.56
N ALA A 99 -3.33 2.79 -13.53
CA ALA A 99 -4.26 1.67 -13.51
C ALA A 99 -5.69 2.06 -13.10
N GLY A 100 -5.98 3.33 -12.82
CA GLY A 100 -7.31 3.81 -12.41
C GLY A 100 -7.56 3.82 -10.90
N ILE A 101 -6.54 3.50 -10.08
CA ILE A 101 -6.66 3.54 -8.62
C ILE A 101 -6.69 5.00 -8.15
N GLN A 102 -7.63 5.30 -7.26
CA GLN A 102 -7.75 6.63 -6.66
C GLN A 102 -6.60 6.88 -5.69
N VAL A 103 -5.82 7.92 -5.96
CA VAL A 103 -4.72 8.36 -5.11
C VAL A 103 -4.91 9.83 -4.75
N ARG A 104 -4.82 10.14 -3.45
CA ARG A 104 -4.74 11.49 -2.89
C ARG A 104 -3.38 11.66 -2.21
N HIS A 105 -2.92 12.90 -2.06
CA HIS A 105 -1.63 13.20 -1.45
C HIS A 105 -1.66 14.52 -0.68
N ASP A 106 -0.71 14.68 0.24
CA ASP A 106 -0.53 15.91 1.03
C ASP A 106 -0.29 17.14 0.13
N GLN A 107 -0.53 18.34 0.66
CA GLN A 107 -0.34 19.64 0.02
C GLN A 107 0.95 20.35 0.47
N ASP A 108 1.98 19.61 0.91
CA ASP A 108 3.30 20.15 1.29
C ASP A 108 3.22 21.13 2.49
N LEU A 109 2.23 20.92 3.37
CA LEU A 109 2.06 21.69 4.63
C LEU A 109 2.58 20.92 5.85
N GLY A 110 3.11 19.72 5.63
CA GLY A 110 3.60 18.76 6.60
C GLY A 110 3.84 17.41 5.93
N TYR A 111 4.32 16.41 6.69
CA TYR A 111 4.52 15.06 6.16
C TYR A 111 3.34 14.16 6.48
N MET A 112 2.80 13.47 5.46
CA MET A 112 1.87 12.37 5.66
C MET A 112 2.65 11.12 6.06
N HIS A 113 3.05 11.04 7.33
CA HIS A 113 4.02 10.03 7.79
C HIS A 113 3.39 8.72 8.26
N HIS A 114 2.11 8.47 8.00
CA HIS A 114 1.47 7.18 8.33
C HIS A 114 2.03 6.03 7.50
N LYS A 115 2.01 4.82 8.07
CA LYS A 115 2.29 3.56 7.34
C LYS A 115 1.27 2.50 7.76
N PHE A 116 0.04 2.63 7.28
CA PHE A 116 -1.00 1.64 7.54
C PHE A 116 -1.82 1.28 6.31
N ALA A 117 -2.45 0.11 6.38
CA ALA A 117 -3.43 -0.38 5.44
C ALA A 117 -4.63 -0.95 6.21
N ILE A 118 -5.84 -0.77 5.67
CA ILE A 118 -7.06 -1.37 6.20
C ILE A 118 -7.65 -2.27 5.12
N VAL A 119 -7.79 -3.55 5.44
CA VAL A 119 -8.35 -4.56 4.54
C VAL A 119 -9.79 -4.84 4.96
N ASP A 120 -10.72 -4.68 4.01
CA ASP A 120 -12.14 -4.97 4.15
C ASP A 120 -12.82 -4.36 5.39
N LYS A 121 -12.26 -3.25 5.90
CA LYS A 121 -12.68 -2.60 7.17
C LYS A 121 -12.70 -3.56 8.37
N LYS A 122 -11.82 -4.57 8.37
CA LYS A 122 -11.76 -5.62 9.40
C LYS A 122 -10.35 -5.90 9.90
N VAL A 123 -9.35 -5.75 9.03
CA VAL A 123 -7.95 -5.98 9.39
C VAL A 123 -7.19 -4.67 9.27
N LEU A 124 -6.51 -4.28 10.35
CA LEU A 124 -5.55 -3.19 10.35
C LEU A 124 -4.14 -3.77 10.20
N ILE A 125 -3.39 -3.24 9.24
CA ILE A 125 -1.96 -3.49 9.07
C ILE A 125 -1.25 -2.17 9.32
N THR A 126 -0.38 -2.07 10.32
CA THR A 126 0.29 -0.81 10.67
C THR A 126 1.67 -1.04 11.26
N GLY A 127 2.57 -0.05 11.19
CA GLY A 127 3.88 -0.16 11.82
C GLY A 127 4.85 0.95 11.41
N SER A 128 6.15 0.67 11.54
CA SER A 128 7.22 1.58 11.13
C SER A 128 7.55 1.49 9.63
N LEU A 129 7.21 0.35 9.01
CA LEU A 129 7.65 -0.03 7.67
C LEU A 129 7.12 0.91 6.58
N ASN A 130 8.02 1.68 5.98
CA ASN A 130 7.80 2.25 4.65
C ASN A 130 7.78 1.13 3.60
N TRP A 131 6.87 1.17 2.62
CA TRP A 131 6.73 0.11 1.62
C TRP A 131 7.75 0.25 0.49
N THR A 132 9.03 0.16 0.85
CA THR A 132 10.18 0.24 -0.05
C THR A 132 11.00 -1.04 0.03
N THR A 133 11.67 -1.42 -1.06
CA THR A 133 12.52 -2.63 -1.07
C THR A 133 13.64 -2.53 -0.04
N GLN A 134 14.23 -1.34 0.12
CA GLN A 134 15.28 -1.07 1.10
C GLN A 134 14.78 -1.36 2.54
N ALA A 135 13.62 -0.81 2.91
CA ALA A 135 13.11 -1.00 4.27
C ALA A 135 12.76 -2.47 4.55
N ILE A 136 12.16 -3.15 3.59
CA ILE A 136 11.76 -4.57 3.72
C ILE A 136 12.98 -5.49 3.89
N GLN A 137 14.07 -5.23 3.18
CA GLN A 137 15.22 -6.14 3.15
C GLN A 137 16.30 -5.81 4.18
N ASN A 138 16.48 -4.53 4.49
CA ASN A 138 17.69 -4.06 5.15
C ASN A 138 17.43 -3.31 6.47
N ASN A 139 16.22 -2.80 6.70
CA ASN A 139 15.92 -2.07 7.93
C ASN A 139 15.37 -3.00 9.02
N ARG A 140 15.51 -2.57 10.27
CA ARG A 140 14.76 -3.14 11.39
C ARG A 140 13.42 -2.43 11.49
N GLU A 141 12.37 -3.12 11.08
CA GLU A 141 11.02 -2.57 11.00
C GLU A 141 10.05 -3.49 11.75
N ASN A 142 8.92 -2.93 12.21
CA ASN A 142 7.80 -3.71 12.73
C ASN A 142 6.56 -3.51 11.86
N VAL A 143 5.74 -4.56 11.79
CA VAL A 143 4.40 -4.54 11.21
C VAL A 143 3.48 -5.34 12.13
N LEU A 144 2.39 -4.72 12.56
CA LEU A 144 1.29 -5.35 13.27
C LEU A 144 0.19 -5.65 12.25
N ILE A 145 -0.42 -6.83 12.36
CA ILE A 145 -1.60 -7.24 11.59
C ILE A 145 -2.64 -7.66 12.61
N MET A 146 -3.74 -6.92 12.70
CA MET A 146 -4.70 -7.02 13.80
C MET A 146 -6.14 -7.01 13.29
N GLU A 147 -6.95 -7.90 13.85
CA GLU A 147 -8.41 -7.93 13.71
C GLU A 147 -9.06 -7.39 14.98
N ASP A 148 -8.84 -6.11 15.24
CA ASP A 148 -9.41 -5.40 16.38
C ASP A 148 -10.37 -4.32 15.89
N ALA A 149 -11.65 -4.48 16.21
CA ALA A 149 -12.71 -3.63 15.69
C ALA A 149 -12.56 -2.16 16.13
N GLU A 150 -12.03 -1.91 17.33
CA GLU A 150 -11.85 -0.55 17.84
C GLU A 150 -10.72 0.15 17.10
N TYR A 151 -9.55 -0.50 16.98
CA TYR A 151 -8.43 0.06 16.23
C TYR A 151 -8.75 0.23 14.75
N VAL A 152 -9.41 -0.74 14.13
CA VAL A 152 -9.83 -0.63 12.73
C VAL A 152 -10.76 0.56 12.52
N ARG A 153 -11.73 0.77 13.42
CA ARG A 153 -12.63 1.93 13.35
C ARG A 153 -11.85 3.25 13.45
N LEU A 154 -10.98 3.39 14.45
CA LEU A 154 -10.20 4.62 14.68
C LEU A 154 -9.29 4.95 13.49
N PHE A 155 -8.59 3.95 12.94
CA PHE A 155 -7.73 4.15 11.77
C PHE A 155 -8.53 4.43 10.49
N LEU A 156 -9.73 3.85 10.35
CA LEU A 156 -10.60 4.14 9.22
C LEU A 156 -11.14 5.57 9.30
N GLU A 157 -11.54 6.03 10.49
CA GLU A 157 -11.96 7.42 10.71
C GLU A 157 -10.84 8.40 10.36
N GLU A 158 -9.60 8.12 10.79
CA GLU A 158 -8.45 8.93 10.42
C GLU A 158 -8.17 8.89 8.92
N PHE A 159 -8.26 7.71 8.29
CA PHE A 159 -8.14 7.60 6.84
C PHE A 159 -9.17 8.47 6.12
N GLU A 160 -10.45 8.42 6.51
CA GLU A 160 -11.51 9.23 5.87
C GLU A 160 -11.30 10.72 6.11
N ARG A 161 -10.83 11.12 7.30
CA ARG A 161 -10.48 12.51 7.61
C ARG A 161 -9.40 13.02 6.66
N ILE A 162 -8.28 12.31 6.55
CA ILE A 162 -7.17 12.67 5.66
C ILE A 162 -7.63 12.60 4.19
N TRP A 163 -8.40 11.59 3.82
CA TRP A 163 -8.95 11.44 2.48
C TRP A 163 -9.70 12.70 2.08
N GLU A 164 -10.64 13.17 2.91
CA GLU A 164 -11.42 14.37 2.62
C GLU A 164 -10.65 15.69 2.73
N GLU A 165 -9.63 15.75 3.57
CA GLU A 165 -8.68 16.87 3.61
C GLU A 165 -7.95 17.01 2.27
N PHE A 166 -7.46 15.89 1.72
CA PHE A 166 -6.73 15.83 0.44
C PHE A 166 -7.65 15.67 -0.77
N ASN A 167 -8.92 16.07 -0.65
CA ASN A 167 -9.84 16.03 -1.77
C ASN A 167 -9.41 17.03 -2.85
N PRO A 168 -9.06 16.59 -4.08
CA PRO A 168 -8.52 17.48 -5.12
C PRO A 168 -9.48 18.61 -5.52
N THR A 169 -10.80 18.45 -5.30
CA THR A 169 -11.78 19.50 -5.57
C THR A 169 -11.67 20.69 -4.63
N LYS A 170 -10.98 20.53 -3.49
CA LYS A 170 -10.73 21.60 -2.51
C LYS A 170 -9.42 22.35 -2.78
N TYR A 171 -8.63 21.93 -3.77
CA TYR A 171 -7.31 22.49 -4.03
C TYR A 171 -7.46 23.86 -4.69
N SER A 172 -6.89 24.90 -4.05
CA SER A 172 -6.83 26.24 -4.63
C SER A 172 -5.52 26.38 -5.40
N PHE A 173 -5.57 26.18 -6.72
CA PHE A 173 -4.41 26.30 -7.60
C PHE A 173 -3.86 27.73 -7.72
N PHE A 174 -4.64 28.72 -7.28
CA PHE A 174 -4.20 30.12 -7.21
C PHE A 174 -4.11 30.54 -5.74
N PRO A 175 -2.94 31.02 -5.27
CA PRO A 175 -2.88 31.66 -3.97
C PRO A 175 -3.79 32.89 -4.00
N LYS A 176 -4.72 32.99 -3.05
CA LYS A 176 -5.41 34.26 -2.79
C LYS A 176 -4.32 35.29 -2.52
N LYS A 177 -4.24 36.35 -3.34
CA LYS A 177 -3.31 37.46 -3.12
C LYS A 177 -3.35 37.82 -1.62
N LYS A 178 -2.22 37.72 -0.92
CA LYS A 178 -2.12 38.27 0.44
C LYS A 178 -2.50 39.75 0.32
N GLN A 179 -3.63 40.16 0.90
CA GLN A 179 -3.90 41.57 1.14
C GLN A 179 -2.80 42.04 2.09
N GLY A 180 -1.96 42.94 1.59
CA GLY A 180 -0.86 43.52 2.35
C GLY A 180 -1.40 44.23 3.59
N TYR A 181 -0.66 44.10 4.68
CA TYR A 181 -0.70 45.03 5.81
C TYR A 181 0.13 46.26 5.45
#